data_AF-A0A1H7D8Q0-F1
#
_entry.id   AF-A0A1H7D8Q0-F1
#
_cell.length_a   1.000
_cell.length_b   1.000
_cell.length_c   1.000
_cell.angle_alpha   90.00
_cell.angle_beta   90.00
_cell.angle_gamma   90.00
#
_symmetry.space_group_name_H-M   'P 1'
#
loop_
_entity.id
_entity.type
_entity.pdbx_description
1 polymer ?
#
loop_
_entity_poly.entity_id
_entity_poly.type
_entity_poly.pdbx_seq_one_letter_code
_entity_poly.pdbx_strand_id
1 'polypeptide(L)'
;MEFQPTLGQVLRELRVAAGLTREACAEVLSRPHLAKVEQGQQAITAIKLHSLCELLGVPTSQVLLAVEARLRGDDLSDYKAAWDVQVANHLELGLLGSTLQESAVRGVRGKRADETREAVRRLQVEGHAKMVVVRQLGVSRSTVDKYWLKSEHDC
;
A
#
# COMPACT_ATOMS: atom_id res chain seq x y z
N MET A 1 -6.87 11.63 19.00
CA MET A 1 -5.44 11.98 19.13
C MET A 1 -4.88 12.21 17.73
N GLU A 2 -3.90 13.09 17.56
CA GLU A 2 -3.24 13.29 16.26
C GLU A 2 -2.15 12.22 16.02
N PHE A 3 -1.84 11.93 14.75
CA PHE A 3 -0.87 10.88 14.38
C PHE A 3 0.53 11.13 14.96
N GLN A 4 1.06 12.36 14.81
CA GLN A 4 2.43 12.67 15.23
C GLN A 4 2.67 12.52 16.74
N PRO A 5 1.83 13.07 17.65
CA PRO A 5 1.96 12.82 19.08
C PRO A 5 1.82 11.33 19.45
N THR A 6 0.91 10.62 18.78
CA THR A 6 0.69 9.18 19.06
C THR A 6 1.91 8.35 18.68
N LEU A 7 2.47 8.58 17.48
CA LEU A 7 3.71 7.96 17.04
C LEU A 7 4.88 8.29 17.96
N GLY A 8 5.05 9.57 18.28
CA GLY A 8 6.12 10.02 19.17
C GLY A 8 6.08 9.34 20.54
N GLN A 9 4.87 9.21 21.10
CA GLN A 9 4.65 8.56 22.39
C GLN A 9 4.96 7.05 22.32
N VAL A 10 4.50 6.34 21.29
CA VAL A 10 4.84 4.91 21.09
C VAL A 10 6.35 4.71 20.96
N LEU A 11 7.04 5.54 20.15
CA LEU A 11 8.49 5.45 19.99
C LEU A 11 9.24 5.72 21.31
N ARG A 12 8.78 6.69 22.09
CA ARG A 12 9.34 6.99 23.41
C ARG A 12 9.21 5.82 24.37
N GLU A 13 8.04 5.19 24.42
CA GLU A 13 7.77 4.03 25.28
C GLU A 13 8.66 2.85 24.89
N LEU A 14 8.77 2.55 23.59
CA LEU A 14 9.66 1.49 23.09
C LEU A 14 11.12 1.76 23.44
N ARG A 15 11.60 3.01 23.25
CA ARG A 15 12.96 3.39 23.63
C ARG A 15 13.22 3.22 25.12
N VAL A 16 12.28 3.66 25.97
CA VAL A 16 12.40 3.53 27.42
C VAL A 16 12.36 2.06 27.85
N ALA A 17 11.48 1.24 27.25
CA ALA A 17 11.41 -0.20 27.51
C ALA A 17 12.70 -0.93 27.11
N ALA A 18 13.37 -0.47 26.03
CA ALA A 18 14.68 -0.96 25.63
C ALA A 18 15.84 -0.45 26.51
N GLY A 19 15.58 0.40 27.51
CA GLY A 19 16.61 0.97 28.39
C GLY A 19 17.54 1.99 27.71
N LEU A 20 17.16 2.51 26.54
CA LEU A 20 18.01 3.39 25.74
C LEU A 20 17.79 4.86 26.09
N THR A 21 18.89 5.60 26.21
CA THR A 21 18.85 7.06 26.26
C THR A 21 18.60 7.64 24.85
N ARG A 22 18.30 8.94 24.74
CA ARG A 22 18.19 9.57 23.41
C ARG A 22 19.55 9.67 22.74
N GLU A 23 20.61 9.80 23.53
CA GLU A 23 22.00 9.84 23.10
C GLU A 23 22.43 8.51 22.51
N ALA A 24 21.94 7.39 23.05
CA ALA A 24 22.18 6.06 22.48
C ALA A 24 21.56 5.89 21.08
N CYS A 25 20.61 6.75 20.69
CA CYS A 25 19.98 6.74 19.37
C CYS A 25 20.64 7.72 18.36
N ALA A 26 21.77 8.33 18.72
CA ALA A 26 22.39 9.44 17.98
C ALA A 26 22.81 9.06 16.54
N GLU A 27 23.09 7.78 16.28
CA GLU A 27 23.40 7.27 14.94
C GLU A 27 22.20 7.36 13.99
N VAL A 28 20.98 7.30 14.52
CA VAL A 28 19.74 7.45 13.75
C VAL A 28 19.31 8.91 13.74
N LEU A 29 19.14 9.52 14.91
CA LEU A 29 18.62 10.89 15.07
C LEU A 29 19.40 11.61 16.15
N SER A 30 19.73 12.87 15.93
CA SER A 30 20.31 13.69 17.00
C SER A 30 19.34 13.77 18.18
N ARG A 31 19.89 13.78 19.40
CA ARG A 31 19.13 13.93 20.65
C ARG A 31 18.02 14.99 20.59
N PRO A 32 18.26 16.25 20.15
CA PRO A 32 17.21 17.26 20.09
C PRO A 32 16.13 16.95 19.05
N HIS A 33 16.49 16.32 17.93
CA HIS A 33 15.51 15.91 16.92
C HIS A 33 14.63 14.77 17.45
N LEU A 34 15.24 13.74 18.05
CA LEU A 34 14.49 12.63 18.66
C LEU A 34 13.55 13.12 19.77
N ALA A 35 13.98 14.08 20.59
CA ALA A 35 13.12 14.68 21.61
C ALA A 35 11.87 15.34 21.02
N LYS A 36 12.01 16.11 19.92
CA LYS A 36 10.87 16.74 19.24
C LYS A 36 9.95 15.72 18.57
N VAL A 37 10.51 14.65 17.98
CA VAL A 37 9.73 13.55 17.41
C VAL A 37 8.90 12.85 18.48
N GLU A 38 9.51 12.50 19.61
CA GLU A 38 8.82 11.82 20.73
C GLU A 38 7.74 12.68 21.38
N GLN A 39 7.84 14.00 21.26
CA GLN A 39 6.83 14.96 21.73
C GLN A 39 5.74 15.25 20.69
N GLY A 40 5.84 14.66 19.48
CA GLY A 40 4.93 14.93 18.37
C GLY A 40 5.08 16.32 17.76
N GLN A 41 6.17 17.04 18.05
CA GLN A 41 6.42 18.41 17.58
C GLN A 41 7.12 18.45 16.22
N GLN A 42 7.67 17.33 15.77
CA GLN A 42 8.38 17.24 14.50
C GLN A 42 8.10 15.89 13.82
N ALA A 43 7.85 15.93 12.51
CA ALA A 43 7.71 14.74 11.70
C ALA A 43 9.04 13.98 11.59
N ILE A 44 8.95 12.65 11.53
CA ILE A 44 10.07 11.76 11.23
C ILE A 44 9.91 11.24 9.79
N THR A 45 11.01 11.15 9.05
CA THR A 45 10.97 10.56 7.70
C THR A 45 10.82 9.04 7.79
N ALA A 46 10.24 8.41 6.76
CA ALA A 46 10.07 6.95 6.74
C ALA A 46 11.38 6.19 6.93
N ILE A 47 12.48 6.66 6.32
CA ILE A 47 13.81 6.06 6.45
C ILE A 47 14.29 6.14 7.91
N LYS A 48 14.17 7.30 8.56
CA LYS A 48 14.60 7.46 9.95
C LYS A 48 13.71 6.70 10.93
N LEU A 49 12.41 6.62 10.66
CA LEU A 49 11.50 5.78 11.43
C LEU A 49 11.91 4.31 11.33
N HIS A 50 12.19 3.82 10.12
CA HIS A 50 12.61 2.45 9.89
C HIS A 50 13.92 2.13 10.63
N SER A 51 14.95 2.94 10.48
CA SER A 51 16.23 2.74 11.21
C SER A 51 16.09 2.83 12.72
N LEU A 52 15.20 3.69 13.24
CA LEU A 52 14.94 3.76 14.68
C LEU A 52 14.24 2.50 15.17
N CYS A 53 13.25 2.00 14.42
CA CYS A 53 12.58 0.74 14.69
C CYS A 53 13.56 -0.45 14.70
N GLU A 54 14.50 -0.51 13.76
CA GLU A 54 15.58 -1.51 13.75
C GLU A 54 16.45 -1.43 15.00
N LEU A 55 16.91 -0.24 15.38
CA LEU A 55 17.68 -0.02 16.61
C LEU A 55 16.91 -0.47 17.87
N LEU A 56 15.59 -0.24 17.89
CA LEU A 56 14.71 -0.64 19.00
C LEU A 56 14.30 -2.12 18.98
N GLY A 57 14.66 -2.87 17.93
CA GLY A 57 14.32 -4.29 17.79
C GLY A 57 12.83 -4.55 17.52
N VAL A 58 12.07 -3.57 17.02
CA VAL A 58 10.64 -3.69 16.76
C VAL A 58 10.35 -3.34 15.29
N PRO A 59 9.76 -4.26 14.50
CA PRO A 59 9.40 -3.97 13.11
C PRO A 59 8.52 -2.71 12.97
N THR A 60 8.82 -1.87 11.97
CA THR A 60 8.08 -0.62 11.73
C THR A 60 6.57 -0.84 11.56
N SER A 61 6.16 -1.94 10.94
CA SER A 61 4.74 -2.29 10.80
C SER A 61 4.03 -2.50 12.13
N GLN A 62 4.71 -3.08 13.13
CA GLN A 62 4.13 -3.30 14.47
C GLN A 62 3.98 -1.98 15.24
N VAL A 63 4.94 -1.06 15.08
CA VAL A 63 4.83 0.30 15.63
C VAL A 63 3.62 1.02 15.04
N LEU A 64 3.45 0.97 13.72
CA LEU A 64 2.32 1.60 13.05
C LEU A 64 0.98 0.94 13.43
N LEU A 65 0.93 -0.38 13.61
CA LEU A 65 -0.25 -1.07 14.11
C LEU A 65 -0.67 -0.55 15.50
N ALA A 66 0.30 -0.38 16.42
CA ALA A 66 0.05 0.15 17.75
C ALA A 66 -0.42 1.62 17.73
N VAL A 67 0.15 2.43 16.83
CA VAL A 67 -0.28 3.83 16.63
C VAL A 67 -1.73 3.88 16.14
N GLU A 68 -2.07 3.09 15.12
CA GLU A 68 -3.40 3.03 14.54
C GLU A 68 -4.48 2.55 15.52
N ALA A 69 -4.16 1.56 16.37
CA ALA A 69 -5.06 1.12 17.45
C ALA A 69 -5.34 2.27 18.44
N ARG A 70 -4.29 2.98 18.89
CA ARG A 70 -4.43 4.12 19.81
C ARG A 70 -5.21 5.29 19.22
N LEU A 71 -5.06 5.54 17.92
CA LEU A 71 -5.80 6.60 17.23
C LEU A 71 -7.31 6.31 17.20
N ARG A 72 -7.69 5.03 17.09
CA ARG A 72 -9.09 4.57 17.15
C ARG A 72 -9.62 4.41 18.57
N GLY A 73 -8.72 4.29 19.55
CA GLY A 73 -9.07 3.99 20.94
C GLY A 73 -9.41 2.51 21.15
N ASP A 74 -8.96 1.65 20.25
CA ASP A 74 -9.19 0.21 20.30
C ASP A 74 -8.12 -0.49 21.16
N ASP A 75 -8.48 -1.63 21.74
CA ASP A 75 -7.48 -2.56 22.26
C ASP A 75 -6.57 -3.06 21.12
N LEU A 76 -5.28 -3.23 21.41
CA LEU A 76 -4.31 -3.61 20.38
C LEU A 76 -4.60 -5.01 19.81
N SER A 77 -5.08 -5.94 20.62
CA SER A 77 -5.39 -7.31 20.18
C SER A 77 -6.63 -7.35 19.30
N ASP A 78 -7.67 -6.60 19.66
CA ASP A 78 -8.89 -6.45 18.86
C ASP A 78 -8.58 -5.76 17.52
N TYR A 79 -7.80 -4.68 17.57
CA TYR A 79 -7.38 -3.97 16.36
C TYR A 79 -6.55 -4.86 15.44
N LYS A 80 -5.65 -5.68 15.99
CA LYS A 80 -4.87 -6.66 15.21
C LYS A 80 -5.79 -7.66 14.51
N ALA A 81 -6.78 -8.22 15.22
CA ALA A 81 -7.70 -9.19 14.63
C ALA A 81 -8.50 -8.58 13.48
N ALA A 82 -8.99 -7.36 13.63
CA ALA A 82 -9.67 -6.63 12.56
C ALA A 82 -8.73 -6.31 11.39
N TRP A 83 -7.49 -5.92 11.68
CA TRP A 83 -6.47 -5.65 10.66
C TRP A 83 -6.13 -6.91 9.84
N ASP A 84 -6.02 -8.08 10.46
CA ASP A 84 -5.74 -9.34 9.76
C ASP A 84 -6.85 -9.65 8.71
N VAL A 85 -8.12 -9.42 9.05
CA VAL A 85 -9.25 -9.56 8.12
C VAL A 85 -9.19 -8.54 6.98
N GLN A 86 -8.87 -7.28 7.30
CA GLN A 86 -8.74 -6.22 6.28
C GLN A 86 -7.60 -6.50 5.31
N VAL A 87 -6.45 -6.97 5.80
CA VAL A 87 -5.31 -7.36 4.96
C VAL A 87 -5.68 -8.53 4.06
N ALA A 88 -6.36 -9.56 4.57
CA ALA A 88 -6.85 -10.66 3.75
C ALA A 88 -7.72 -10.16 2.58
N ASN A 89 -8.67 -9.27 2.86
CA ASN A 89 -9.51 -8.66 1.82
C ASN A 89 -8.68 -7.84 0.80
N HIS A 90 -7.67 -7.10 1.25
CA HIS A 90 -6.80 -6.34 0.36
C HIS A 90 -5.91 -7.24 -0.52
N LEU A 91 -5.50 -8.40 -0.01
CA LEU A 91 -4.78 -9.41 -0.78
C LEU A 91 -5.69 -10.05 -1.84
N GLU A 92 -6.91 -10.42 -1.47
CA GLU A 92 -7.91 -10.98 -2.40
C GLU A 92 -8.27 -10.01 -3.53
N LEU A 93 -8.40 -8.71 -3.20
CA LEU A 93 -8.65 -7.65 -4.18
C LEU A 93 -7.39 -7.25 -4.96
N GLY A 94 -6.23 -7.84 -4.66
CA GLY A 94 -4.94 -7.50 -5.27
C GLY A 94 -4.46 -6.08 -4.98
N LEU A 95 -5.03 -5.39 -3.98
CA LEU A 95 -4.66 -4.04 -3.57
C LEU A 95 -3.29 -4.01 -2.89
N LEU A 96 -2.97 -5.05 -2.13
CA LEU A 96 -1.66 -5.32 -1.56
C LEU A 96 -1.13 -6.61 -2.16
N GLY A 97 0.18 -6.69 -2.38
CA GLY A 97 0.82 -7.87 -2.94
C GLY A 97 2.34 -7.84 -2.72
N SER A 98 2.98 -8.99 -2.84
CA SER A 98 4.44 -9.12 -2.74
C SER A 98 5.17 -8.78 -4.04
N THR A 99 4.44 -8.61 -5.15
CA THR A 99 4.98 -8.34 -6.48
C THR A 99 4.54 -6.98 -6.98
N LEU A 100 5.36 -6.37 -7.84
CA LEU A 100 5.01 -5.14 -8.52
C LEU A 100 3.76 -5.33 -9.39
N GLN A 101 2.77 -4.45 -9.25
CA GLN A 101 1.65 -4.40 -10.17
C GLN A 101 2.12 -3.83 -11.51
N GLU A 102 2.23 -4.67 -12.55
CA GLU A 102 2.63 -4.24 -13.90
C GLU A 102 1.78 -3.09 -14.45
N SER A 103 0.47 -3.09 -14.11
CA SER A 103 -0.45 -2.01 -14.48
C SER A 103 -0.09 -0.67 -13.85
N ALA A 104 0.52 -0.66 -12.65
CA ALA A 104 0.96 0.56 -11.99
C ALA A 104 2.16 1.18 -12.72
N VAL A 105 3.09 0.36 -13.24
CA VAL A 105 4.26 0.80 -14.03
C VAL A 105 3.82 1.58 -15.27
N ARG A 106 2.71 1.17 -15.89
CA ARG A 106 2.17 1.81 -17.11
C ARG A 106 1.25 2.99 -16.84
N GLY A 107 1.04 3.33 -15.56
CA GLY A 107 0.18 4.41 -15.10
C GLY A 107 -1.30 4.23 -15.47
N VAL A 108 -2.13 5.22 -15.15
CA VAL A 108 -3.60 5.16 -15.32
C VAL A 108 -4.01 4.87 -16.77
N ARG A 109 -3.34 5.49 -17.74
CA ARG A 109 -3.63 5.26 -19.17
C ARG A 109 -3.26 3.85 -19.61
N GLY A 110 -2.12 3.34 -19.14
CA GLY A 110 -1.70 1.97 -19.41
C GLY A 110 -2.65 0.94 -18.81
N LYS A 111 -3.04 1.12 -17.54
CA LYS A 111 -4.05 0.29 -16.87
C LYS A 111 -5.36 0.24 -17.67
N ARG A 112 -5.90 1.39 -18.06
CA ARG A 112 -7.14 1.44 -18.88
C ARG A 112 -6.99 0.76 -20.23
N ALA A 113 -5.82 0.88 -20.87
CA ALA A 113 -5.54 0.21 -22.13
C ALA A 113 -5.47 -1.32 -21.97
N ASP A 114 -4.88 -1.80 -20.87
CA ASP A 114 -4.82 -3.21 -20.52
C ASP A 114 -6.21 -3.78 -20.19
N GLU A 115 -7.01 -3.07 -19.38
CA GLU A 115 -8.42 -3.41 -19.09
C GLU A 115 -9.26 -3.46 -20.36
N THR A 116 -9.10 -2.47 -21.25
CA THR A 116 -9.80 -2.43 -22.53
C THR A 116 -9.41 -3.63 -23.41
N ARG A 117 -8.12 -3.96 -23.47
CA ARG A 117 -7.61 -5.09 -24.23
C ARG A 117 -8.18 -6.42 -23.71
N GLU A 118 -8.20 -6.62 -22.40
CA GLU A 118 -8.76 -7.81 -21.76
C GLU A 118 -10.26 -7.91 -22.00
N ALA A 119 -11.01 -6.81 -21.87
CA ALA A 119 -12.44 -6.78 -22.13
C ALA A 119 -12.77 -7.11 -23.60
N VAL A 120 -12.00 -6.57 -24.56
CA VAL A 120 -12.14 -6.90 -25.99
C VAL A 120 -11.91 -8.38 -26.23
N ARG A 121 -10.84 -8.96 -25.66
CA ARG A 121 -10.51 -10.38 -25.82
C ARG A 121 -11.54 -11.29 -25.19
N ARG A 122 -12.05 -10.95 -24.01
CA ARG A 122 -13.10 -11.71 -23.33
C ARG A 122 -14.38 -11.76 -24.17
N LEU A 123 -14.87 -10.62 -24.64
CA LEU A 123 -16.07 -10.55 -25.49
C LEU A 123 -15.86 -11.26 -26.85
N GLN A 124 -14.63 -11.25 -27.39
CA GLN A 124 -14.28 -12.04 -28.57
C GLN A 124 -14.42 -13.55 -28.29
N VAL A 125 -13.89 -14.05 -27.18
CA VAL A 125 -13.97 -15.47 -26.78
C VAL A 125 -15.43 -15.88 -26.52
N GLU A 126 -16.24 -14.97 -25.98
CA GLU A 126 -17.70 -15.15 -25.81
C GLU A 126 -18.47 -15.14 -27.15
N GLY A 127 -17.78 -14.94 -28.29
CA GLY A 127 -18.35 -15.02 -29.64
C GLY A 127 -19.05 -13.74 -30.13
N HIS A 128 -18.93 -12.64 -29.40
CA HIS A 128 -19.55 -11.38 -29.82
C HIS A 128 -18.90 -10.83 -31.10
N ALA A 129 -19.72 -10.35 -32.02
CA ALA A 129 -19.22 -9.65 -33.21
C ALA A 129 -18.54 -8.32 -32.82
N LYS A 130 -17.49 -7.93 -33.54
CA LYS A 130 -16.71 -6.70 -33.26
C LYS A 130 -17.54 -5.42 -33.07
N MET A 131 -18.65 -5.26 -33.80
CA MET A 131 -19.52 -4.08 -33.65
C MET A 131 -20.35 -4.09 -32.37
N VAL A 132 -20.65 -5.28 -31.82
CA VAL A 132 -21.27 -5.41 -30.50
C VAL A 132 -20.26 -5.00 -29.43
N VAL A 133 -19.00 -5.45 -29.55
CA VAL A 133 -17.91 -5.09 -28.64
C VAL A 133 -17.64 -3.58 -28.62
N VAL A 134 -17.60 -2.93 -29.78
CA VAL A 134 -17.49 -1.45 -29.89
C VAL A 134 -18.58 -0.74 -29.08
N ARG A 135 -19.84 -1.15 -29.25
CA ARG A 135 -20.98 -0.52 -28.57
C ARG A 135 -20.96 -0.80 -27.06
N GLN A 136 -20.62 -2.01 -26.65
CA GLN A 136 -20.65 -2.42 -25.26
C GLN A 136 -19.52 -1.82 -24.43
N LEU A 137 -18.32 -1.67 -25.02
CA LEU A 137 -17.17 -1.10 -24.33
C LEU A 137 -17.03 0.42 -24.53
N GLY A 138 -17.79 1.02 -25.46
CA GLY A 138 -17.71 2.45 -25.74
C GLY A 138 -16.36 2.89 -26.32
N VAL A 139 -15.64 1.99 -27.00
CA VAL A 139 -14.31 2.25 -27.59
C VAL A 139 -14.38 2.29 -29.11
N SER A 140 -13.38 2.93 -29.74
CA SER A 140 -13.35 3.04 -31.20
C SER A 140 -13.15 1.68 -31.88
N ARG A 141 -13.59 1.59 -33.15
CA ARG A 141 -13.39 0.37 -33.96
C ARG A 141 -11.91 -0.02 -34.09
N SER A 142 -11.02 0.97 -34.26
CA SER A 142 -9.58 0.73 -34.35
C SER A 142 -9.00 0.20 -33.04
N THR A 143 -9.54 0.59 -31.89
CA THR A 143 -9.17 0.03 -30.58
C THR A 143 -9.55 -1.45 -30.47
N VAL A 144 -10.75 -1.83 -30.93
CA VAL A 144 -11.17 -3.24 -30.96
C VAL A 144 -10.27 -4.04 -31.90
N ASP A 145 -10.04 -3.55 -33.12
CA ASP A 145 -9.21 -4.25 -34.11
C ASP A 145 -7.75 -4.41 -33.64
N LYS A 146 -7.20 -3.42 -32.92
CA LYS A 146 -5.86 -3.50 -32.31
C LYS A 146 -5.72 -4.65 -31.31
N TYR A 147 -6.77 -4.96 -30.55
CA TYR A 147 -6.72 -5.95 -29.47
C TYR A 147 -7.37 -7.29 -29.81
N TRP A 148 -8.04 -7.37 -30.96
CA TRP A 148 -8.65 -8.59 -31.50
C TRP A 148 -7.57 -9.61 -31.85
N LEU A 149 -7.65 -10.81 -31.25
CA LEU A 149 -6.75 -11.91 -31.62
C LEU A 149 -7.12 -12.38 -33.03
N LYS A 150 -6.13 -12.52 -33.93
CA LYS A 150 -6.37 -13.14 -35.24
C LYS A 150 -6.59 -14.63 -35.01
N SER A 151 -7.74 -15.15 -35.40
CA SER A 151 -8.00 -16.59 -35.44
C SER A 151 -7.07 -17.23 -36.48
N GLU A 152 -6.44 -18.37 -36.19
CA GLU A 152 -5.62 -19.14 -37.15
C GLU A 152 -6.44 -19.81 -38.28
N HIS A 153 -7.57 -19.23 -38.69
CA HIS A 153 -8.44 -19.78 -39.74
C HIS A 153 -8.85 -18.69 -40.74
N ASP A 154 -7.85 -17.98 -41.26
CA ASP A 154 -7.96 -17.23 -42.51
C ASP A 154 -6.66 -17.45 -43.29
N CYS A 155 -6.50 -18.68 -43.79
CA CYS A 155 -5.60 -19.03 -44.89
C CYS A 155 -6.45 -19.59 -46.03
#